data_AF-A0A7V3RR85-F1
#
_entry.id   AF-A0A7V3RR85-F1
#
_cell.length_a   1.000
_cell.length_b   1.000
_cell.length_c   1.000
_cell.angle_alpha   90.00
_cell.angle_beta   90.00
_cell.angle_gamma   90.00
#
_symmetry.space_group_name_H-M   'P 1'
#
loop_
_entity.id
_entity.type
_entity.pdbx_description
1 polymer ?
#
loop_
_entity_poly.entity_id
_entity_poly.type
_entity_poly.pdbx_seq_one_letter_code
_entity_poly.pdbx_strand_id
1 'polypeptide(L)'
;MQGILSSFPGRTWGRTDHEVPPFPVPSWEQGLYIVSIVQFLRCAGPAYVWVLVGLIVPVLRLVWSADYRWSVWSRVQREWASIKAFASDRSRLPWRATALLIVLPAGLYFLSQGRPLMSGDSKPITLTASALVRDGTTDLSAFISEYASVYRPDASSTLPYFLVRTATGVHSSYPSGMFLFAVPSAALARLLGADLSSGGVQDRMEKGVASWLAAACLGLFFLLALHLVDAASAAWMTLLLATG
;
A
#
# COMPACT_ATOMS: atom_id res chain seq x y z
N MET A 1 64.12 -21.13 16.57
CA MET A 1 63.04 -21.16 15.56
C MET A 1 62.27 -19.86 15.67
N GLN A 2 62.77 -18.84 14.97
CA GLN A 2 62.15 -17.54 14.75
C GLN A 2 61.80 -17.50 13.26
N GLY A 3 60.58 -17.06 12.90
CA GLY A 3 60.30 -16.78 11.51
C GLY A 3 58.81 -16.72 11.16
N ILE A 4 58.41 -15.55 10.66
CA ILE A 4 57.31 -15.32 9.72
C ILE A 4 55.91 -15.19 10.36
N LEU A 5 55.70 -14.07 11.04
CA LEU A 5 54.39 -13.41 11.07
C LEU A 5 54.38 -12.37 9.96
N SER A 6 53.76 -12.71 8.84
CA SER A 6 53.52 -11.80 7.73
C SER A 6 52.47 -10.76 8.11
N SER A 7 52.90 -9.52 7.98
CA SER A 7 52.12 -8.29 8.06
C SER A 7 50.98 -8.30 7.03
N PHE A 8 49.75 -8.46 7.49
CA PHE A 8 48.60 -7.98 6.72
C PHE A 8 48.56 -6.45 6.82
N PRO A 9 48.61 -5.71 5.71
CA PRO A 9 48.47 -4.26 5.75
C PRO A 9 47.07 -3.95 6.23
N GLY A 10 46.99 -3.33 7.41
CA GLY A 10 45.78 -2.76 7.98
C GLY A 10 45.22 -1.73 7.01
N ARG A 11 44.24 -2.16 6.20
CA ARG A 11 43.39 -1.26 5.41
C ARG A 11 42.47 -0.58 6.42
N THR A 12 42.95 0.48 7.04
CA THR A 12 42.16 1.41 7.83
C THR A 12 41.17 2.07 6.90
N TRP A 13 39.99 1.45 6.76
CA TRP A 13 38.82 2.09 6.18
C TRP A 13 38.43 3.22 7.12
N GLY A 14 39.05 4.39 6.94
CA GLY A 14 38.54 5.66 7.42
C GLY A 14 37.14 5.81 6.86
N ARG A 15 36.15 5.38 7.64
CA ARG A 15 34.73 5.53 7.36
C ARG A 15 34.38 6.98 7.65
N THR A 16 34.88 7.89 6.83
CA THR A 16 34.20 9.15 6.60
C THR A 16 32.80 8.78 6.13
N ASP A 17 31.76 9.36 6.74
CA ASP A 17 30.37 9.23 6.34
C ASP A 17 30.18 9.85 4.95
N HIS A 18 30.83 9.29 3.94
CA HIS A 18 30.58 9.58 2.55
C HIS A 18 29.16 9.10 2.30
N GLU A 19 28.23 10.04 2.36
CA GLU A 19 26.91 9.89 1.78
C GLU A 19 27.11 9.31 0.39
N VAL A 20 26.77 8.03 0.22
CA VAL A 20 26.80 7.37 -1.08
C VAL A 20 25.89 8.22 -1.96
N PRO A 21 26.43 8.92 -2.98
CA PRO A 21 25.63 9.82 -3.78
C PRO A 21 24.47 9.01 -4.38
N PRO A 22 23.25 9.58 -4.42
CA PRO A 22 22.12 8.87 -4.99
C PRO A 22 22.46 8.50 -6.44
N PHE A 23 22.37 7.21 -6.77
CA PHE A 23 22.50 6.78 -8.16
C PHE A 23 21.51 7.57 -9.00
N PRO A 24 21.96 8.30 -10.03
CA PRO A 24 21.05 9.00 -10.91
C PRO A 24 20.10 7.96 -11.51
N VAL A 25 18.81 8.16 -11.28
CA VAL A 25 17.75 7.36 -11.86
C VAL A 25 17.57 7.89 -13.28
N PRO A 26 17.81 7.10 -14.34
CA PRO A 26 17.56 7.54 -15.70
C PRO A 26 16.14 8.09 -15.85
N SER A 27 15.97 9.17 -16.61
CA SER A 27 14.67 9.86 -16.76
C SER A 27 13.55 8.96 -17.27
N TRP A 28 13.88 7.93 -18.07
CA TRP A 28 12.90 6.96 -18.57
C TRP A 28 12.37 6.02 -17.47
N GLU A 29 13.15 5.69 -16.44
CA GLU A 29 12.69 4.88 -15.30
C GLU A 29 11.64 5.65 -14.50
N GLN A 30 11.85 6.95 -14.34
CA GLN A 30 10.88 7.86 -13.71
C GLN A 30 9.57 7.89 -14.51
N GLY A 31 9.65 7.89 -15.85
CA GLY A 31 8.49 7.80 -16.72
C GLY A 31 7.63 6.56 -16.46
N LEU A 32 8.24 5.38 -16.36
CA LEU A 32 7.51 4.13 -16.08
C LEU A 32 6.83 4.15 -14.70
N TYR A 33 7.52 4.68 -13.69
CA TYR A 33 6.96 4.83 -12.34
C TYR A 33 5.76 5.79 -12.33
N ILE A 34 5.88 6.94 -13.00
CA ILE A 34 4.79 7.91 -13.12
C ILE A 34 3.60 7.29 -13.86
N VAL A 35 3.83 6.60 -14.97
CA VAL A 35 2.77 5.91 -15.72
C VAL A 35 2.08 4.88 -14.85
N SER A 36 2.84 4.05 -14.13
CA SER A 36 2.30 3.06 -13.20
C SER A 36 1.39 3.69 -12.15
N ILE A 37 1.84 4.76 -11.48
CA ILE A 37 1.05 5.47 -10.47
C ILE A 37 -0.21 6.08 -11.07
N VAL A 38 -0.07 6.79 -12.19
CA VAL A 38 -1.21 7.47 -12.84
C VAL A 38 -2.27 6.44 -13.22
N GLN A 39 -1.87 5.31 -13.82
CA GLN A 39 -2.83 4.30 -14.25
C GLN A 39 -3.44 3.52 -13.08
N PHE A 40 -2.66 3.28 -12.01
CA PHE A 40 -3.17 2.74 -10.76
C PHE A 40 -4.23 3.67 -10.14
N LEU A 41 -3.92 4.96 -9.99
CA LEU A 41 -4.84 5.97 -9.42
C LEU A 41 -6.08 6.20 -10.30
N ARG A 42 -5.93 6.09 -11.63
CA ARG A 42 -7.05 6.09 -12.57
C ARG A 42 -7.90 4.82 -12.51
N CYS A 43 -7.49 3.82 -11.74
CA CYS A 43 -8.15 2.51 -11.68
C CYS A 43 -8.21 1.83 -13.08
N ALA A 44 -7.17 2.00 -13.89
CA ALA A 44 -7.13 1.52 -15.26
C ALA A 44 -6.63 0.06 -15.34
N GLY A 45 -7.51 -0.93 -15.22
CA GLY A 45 -7.10 -2.34 -15.24
C GLY A 45 -6.58 -2.87 -13.89
N PRO A 46 -6.12 -4.13 -13.84
CA PRO A 46 -5.81 -4.78 -12.56
C PRO A 46 -4.60 -4.15 -11.85
N ALA A 47 -4.69 -3.96 -10.53
CA ALA A 47 -3.64 -3.31 -9.74
C ALA A 47 -2.27 -4.01 -9.83
N TYR A 48 -2.25 -5.35 -9.88
CA TYR A 48 -1.02 -6.13 -9.98
C TYR A 48 -0.21 -5.82 -11.25
N VAL A 49 -0.87 -5.40 -12.35
CA VAL A 49 -0.19 -5.00 -13.59
C VAL A 49 0.64 -3.76 -13.35
N TRP A 50 0.06 -2.74 -12.69
CA TRP A 50 0.76 -1.49 -12.42
C TRP A 50 1.86 -1.64 -11.38
N VAL A 51 1.63 -2.49 -10.36
CA VAL A 51 2.69 -2.89 -9.43
C VAL A 51 3.86 -3.51 -10.20
N LEU A 52 3.61 -4.46 -11.11
CA LEU A 52 4.65 -5.07 -11.92
C LEU A 52 5.40 -4.05 -12.79
N VAL A 53 4.66 -3.17 -13.50
CA VAL A 53 5.26 -2.11 -14.34
C VAL A 53 6.13 -1.16 -13.52
N GLY A 54 5.70 -0.77 -12.33
CA GLY A 54 6.45 0.12 -11.45
C GLY A 54 7.68 -0.54 -10.82
N LEU A 55 7.64 -1.87 -10.63
CA LEU A 55 8.70 -2.63 -9.95
C LEU A 55 9.66 -3.36 -10.89
N ILE A 56 9.33 -3.51 -12.19
CA ILE A 56 10.15 -4.30 -13.10
C ILE A 56 11.59 -3.77 -13.15
N VAL A 57 11.77 -2.47 -13.37
CA VAL A 57 13.12 -1.88 -13.45
C VAL A 57 13.91 -2.01 -12.14
N PRO A 58 13.40 -1.62 -10.96
CA PRO A 58 14.18 -1.76 -9.72
C PRO A 58 14.47 -3.23 -9.39
N VAL A 59 13.59 -4.17 -9.73
CA VAL A 59 13.85 -5.61 -9.57
C VAL A 59 14.98 -6.07 -10.49
N LEU A 60 14.93 -5.70 -11.78
CA LEU A 60 15.98 -6.02 -12.74
C LEU A 60 17.34 -5.42 -12.30
N ARG A 61 17.37 -4.18 -11.82
CA ARG A 61 18.58 -3.56 -11.26
C ARG A 61 19.08 -4.29 -10.02
N LEU A 62 18.17 -4.74 -9.15
CA LEU A 62 18.52 -5.54 -7.98
C LEU A 62 19.14 -6.89 -8.37
N VAL A 63 18.72 -7.49 -9.48
CA VAL A 63 19.31 -8.75 -9.97
C VAL A 63 20.68 -8.52 -10.62
N TRP A 64 20.83 -7.52 -11.48
CA TRP A 64 22.03 -7.37 -12.32
C TRP A 64 23.13 -6.44 -11.78
N SER A 65 22.82 -5.49 -10.92
CA SER A 65 23.81 -4.50 -10.44
C SER A 65 24.22 -4.79 -8.99
N ALA A 66 25.49 -5.17 -8.79
CA ALA A 66 26.07 -5.36 -7.45
C ALA A 66 26.06 -4.06 -6.63
N ASP A 67 26.37 -2.93 -7.26
CA ASP A 67 26.37 -1.62 -6.60
C ASP A 67 24.97 -1.21 -6.17
N TYR A 68 23.97 -1.45 -7.02
CA TYR A 68 22.57 -1.18 -6.67
C TYR A 68 22.11 -2.07 -5.51
N ARG A 69 22.45 -3.37 -5.51
CA ARG A 69 22.18 -4.26 -4.36
C ARG A 69 22.80 -3.75 -3.08
N TRP A 70 24.07 -3.34 -3.12
CA TRP A 70 24.76 -2.81 -1.94
C TRP A 70 24.12 -1.50 -1.46
N SER A 71 23.71 -0.62 -2.38
CA SER A 71 22.99 0.61 -2.05
C SER A 71 21.61 0.32 -1.43
N VAL A 72 20.87 -0.66 -1.93
CA VAL A 72 19.56 -1.04 -1.36
C VAL A 72 19.77 -1.67 0.02
N TRP A 73 20.72 -2.59 0.15
CA TRP A 73 21.03 -3.26 1.42
C TRP A 73 21.46 -2.27 2.50
N SER A 74 22.35 -1.33 2.18
CA SER A 74 22.78 -0.28 3.12
C SER A 74 21.61 0.63 3.55
N ARG A 75 20.68 0.96 2.64
CA ARG A 75 19.46 1.69 2.98
C ARG A 75 18.57 0.89 3.93
N VAL A 76 18.30 -0.37 3.61
CA VAL A 76 17.50 -1.27 4.47
C VAL A 76 18.14 -1.41 5.86
N GLN A 77 19.45 -1.61 5.93
CA GLN A 77 20.18 -1.71 7.19
C GLN A 77 20.08 -0.43 8.02
N ARG A 78 20.12 0.76 7.39
CA ARG A 78 19.93 2.04 8.09
C ARG A 78 18.52 2.19 8.67
N GLU A 79 17.49 1.90 7.88
CA GLU A 79 16.09 1.97 8.35
C GLU A 79 15.84 0.91 9.45
N TRP A 80 16.39 -0.29 9.30
CA TRP A 80 16.32 -1.33 10.33
C TRP A 80 17.07 -0.95 11.61
N ALA A 81 18.22 -0.28 11.50
CA ALA A 81 18.93 0.26 12.65
C ALA A 81 18.09 1.31 13.40
N SER A 82 17.32 2.14 12.69
CA SER A 82 16.37 3.07 13.31
C SER A 82 15.27 2.35 14.10
N ILE A 83 14.76 1.22 13.59
CA ILE A 83 13.79 0.39 14.31
C ILE A 83 14.41 -0.21 15.57
N LYS A 84 15.63 -0.76 15.48
CA LYS A 84 16.31 -1.32 16.65
C LYS A 84 16.64 -0.25 17.70
N ALA A 85 17.03 0.96 17.27
CA ALA A 85 17.35 2.07 18.16
C ALA A 85 16.14 2.51 18.99
N PHE A 86 14.92 2.35 18.47
CA PHE A 86 13.70 2.63 19.21
C PHE A 86 13.57 1.82 20.51
N ALA A 87 14.15 0.62 20.59
CA ALA A 87 14.16 -0.18 21.81
C ALA A 87 14.96 0.51 22.94
N SER A 88 16.02 1.23 22.58
CA SER A 88 16.87 1.98 23.52
C SER A 88 16.35 3.39 23.80
N ASP A 89 15.72 4.03 22.82
CA ASP A 89 15.15 5.37 22.94
C ASP A 89 13.75 5.43 22.31
N ARG A 90 12.73 5.35 23.18
CA ARG A 90 11.32 5.36 22.78
C ARG A 90 10.77 6.75 22.51
N SER A 91 11.60 7.80 22.52
CA SER A 91 11.15 9.18 22.33
C SER A 91 10.67 9.50 20.90
N ARG A 92 11.13 8.73 19.90
CA ARG A 92 10.80 8.97 18.48
C ARG A 92 10.37 7.70 17.79
N LEU A 93 9.12 7.67 17.34
CA LEU A 93 8.59 6.55 16.56
C LEU A 93 9.31 6.46 15.20
N PRO A 94 9.73 5.25 14.77
CA PRO A 94 10.45 5.04 13.51
C PRO A 94 9.50 5.05 12.30
N TRP A 95 8.65 6.08 12.16
CA TRP A 95 7.57 6.17 11.16
C TRP A 95 8.05 5.90 9.73
N ARG A 96 9.16 6.52 9.34
CA ARG A 96 9.74 6.34 8.00
C ARG A 96 10.19 4.90 7.76
N ALA A 97 10.89 4.30 8.72
CA ALA A 97 11.36 2.93 8.60
C ALA A 97 10.18 1.94 8.56
N THR A 98 9.15 2.15 9.40
CA THR A 98 7.90 1.38 9.36
C THR A 98 7.18 1.54 8.02
N ALA A 99 7.07 2.76 7.49
CA ALA A 99 6.44 3.00 6.20
C ALA A 99 7.16 2.27 5.06
N LEU A 100 8.50 2.31 5.04
CA LEU A 100 9.31 1.72 3.98
C LEU A 100 9.47 0.20 4.10
N LEU A 101 9.59 -0.34 5.31
CA LEU A 101 9.91 -1.76 5.53
C LEU A 101 8.68 -2.61 5.83
N ILE A 102 7.56 -2.02 6.25
CA ILE A 102 6.33 -2.74 6.61
C ILE A 102 5.18 -2.34 5.70
N VAL A 103 4.77 -1.07 5.74
CA VAL A 103 3.55 -0.60 5.05
C VAL A 103 3.68 -0.73 3.53
N LEU A 104 4.78 -0.24 2.95
CA LEU A 104 4.98 -0.28 1.50
C LEU A 104 5.04 -1.73 0.97
N PRO A 105 5.86 -2.65 1.51
CA PRO A 105 5.86 -4.04 1.07
C PRO A 105 4.51 -4.74 1.25
N ALA A 106 3.83 -4.53 2.40
CA ALA A 106 2.51 -5.13 2.64
C ALA A 106 1.46 -4.59 1.66
N GLY A 107 1.44 -3.28 1.41
CA GLY A 107 0.53 -2.66 0.45
C GLY A 107 0.74 -3.20 -0.96
N LEU A 108 2.00 -3.28 -1.42
CA LEU A 108 2.34 -3.87 -2.72
C LEU A 108 1.97 -5.36 -2.80
N TYR A 109 2.21 -6.12 -1.73
CA TYR A 109 1.79 -7.51 -1.63
C TYR A 109 0.27 -7.63 -1.77
N PHE A 110 -0.50 -6.89 -0.97
CA PHE A 110 -1.96 -6.90 -1.03
C PHE A 110 -2.51 -6.45 -2.39
N LEU A 111 -1.92 -5.43 -3.02
CA LEU A 111 -2.30 -5.00 -4.37
C LEU A 111 -1.99 -6.03 -5.45
N SER A 112 -0.89 -6.79 -5.28
CA SER A 112 -0.49 -7.83 -6.24
C SER A 112 -1.32 -9.10 -6.14
N GLN A 113 -2.01 -9.33 -5.01
CA GLN A 113 -3.01 -10.38 -4.92
C GLN A 113 -4.16 -10.09 -5.89
N GLY A 114 -4.28 -10.91 -6.94
CA GLY A 114 -5.35 -10.82 -7.94
C GLY A 114 -6.75 -11.10 -7.40
N ARG A 115 -6.86 -11.57 -6.14
CA ARG A 115 -8.12 -11.71 -5.44
C ARG A 115 -8.49 -10.39 -4.78
N PRO A 116 -9.74 -9.93 -4.91
CA PRO A 116 -10.21 -8.81 -4.13
C PRO A 116 -10.07 -9.14 -2.64
N LEU A 117 -9.61 -8.17 -1.84
CA LEU A 117 -9.78 -8.22 -0.38
C LEU A 117 -11.24 -7.95 0.03
N MET A 118 -12.16 -7.97 -0.95
CA MET A 118 -13.56 -7.58 -0.81
C MET A 118 -14.30 -8.65 -0.04
N SER A 119 -14.82 -8.28 1.13
CA SER A 119 -16.20 -8.63 1.44
C SER A 119 -17.09 -7.57 0.79
N GLY A 120 -18.33 -7.89 0.42
CA GLY A 120 -19.27 -6.87 -0.06
C GLY A 120 -19.50 -5.72 0.95
N ASP A 121 -18.96 -5.83 2.17
CA ASP A 121 -19.10 -4.87 3.25
C ASP A 121 -18.24 -3.61 3.06
N SER A 122 -17.11 -3.70 2.34
CA SER A 122 -16.32 -2.51 1.97
C SER A 122 -16.89 -1.76 0.77
N LYS A 123 -17.80 -2.38 0.02
CA LYS A 123 -18.39 -1.83 -1.20
C LYS A 123 -19.11 -0.50 -0.99
N PRO A 124 -20.05 -0.37 -0.04
CA PRO A 124 -20.78 0.87 0.14
C PRO A 124 -19.89 2.08 0.42
N ILE A 125 -18.70 1.87 1.01
CA ILE A 125 -17.75 2.94 1.33
C ILE A 125 -17.23 3.60 0.04
N THR A 126 -16.81 2.80 -0.94
CA THR A 126 -16.32 3.31 -2.23
C THR A 126 -17.43 3.91 -3.09
N LEU A 127 -18.64 3.34 -3.04
CA LEU A 127 -19.80 3.90 -3.72
C LEU A 127 -20.20 5.26 -3.13
N THR A 128 -20.22 5.39 -1.80
CA THR A 128 -20.52 6.66 -1.12
C THR A 128 -19.48 7.73 -1.43
N ALA A 129 -18.19 7.38 -1.38
CA ALA A 129 -17.12 8.30 -1.78
C ALA A 129 -17.27 8.74 -3.25
N SER A 130 -17.65 7.82 -4.13
CA SER A 130 -17.86 8.11 -5.55
C SER A 130 -19.06 9.00 -5.81
N ALA A 131 -20.20 8.74 -5.16
CA ALA A 131 -21.38 9.60 -5.23
C ALA A 131 -21.05 11.03 -4.75
N LEU A 132 -20.29 11.14 -3.66
CA LEU A 132 -19.91 12.43 -3.09
C LEU A 132 -19.01 13.22 -4.03
N VAL A 133 -17.98 12.58 -4.59
CA VAL A 133 -17.04 13.22 -5.52
C VAL A 133 -17.69 13.55 -6.87
N ARG A 134 -18.60 12.69 -7.35
CA ARG A 134 -19.23 12.84 -8.66
C ARG A 134 -20.33 13.90 -8.64
N ASP A 135 -21.22 13.81 -7.64
CA ASP A 135 -22.51 14.50 -7.64
C ASP A 135 -22.74 15.35 -6.37
N GLY A 136 -21.81 15.34 -5.40
CA GLY A 136 -21.99 16.04 -4.12
C GLY A 136 -23.05 15.42 -3.21
N THR A 137 -23.38 14.14 -3.41
CA THR A 137 -24.45 13.43 -2.69
C THR A 137 -23.97 12.11 -2.07
N THR A 138 -24.74 11.55 -1.14
CA THR A 138 -24.56 10.19 -0.61
C THR A 138 -25.65 9.22 -1.10
N ASP A 139 -26.48 9.64 -2.06
CA ASP A 139 -27.45 8.76 -2.72
C ASP A 139 -26.73 7.78 -3.67
N LEU A 140 -27.00 6.50 -3.48
CA LEU A 140 -26.39 5.37 -4.18
C LEU A 140 -27.32 4.77 -5.25
N SER A 141 -28.44 5.43 -5.55
CA SER A 141 -29.42 4.96 -6.55
C SER A 141 -28.79 4.65 -7.91
N ALA A 142 -27.79 5.44 -8.33
CA ALA A 142 -27.07 5.27 -9.59
C ALA A 142 -26.27 3.96 -9.69
N PHE A 143 -25.99 3.29 -8.57
CA PHE A 143 -25.16 2.07 -8.53
C PHE A 143 -25.99 0.79 -8.41
N ILE A 144 -27.31 0.90 -8.24
CA ILE A 144 -28.17 -0.27 -7.97
C ILE A 144 -28.12 -1.26 -9.14
N SER A 145 -28.20 -0.79 -10.39
CA SER A 145 -28.25 -1.69 -11.56
C SER A 145 -27.01 -2.57 -11.69
N GLU A 146 -25.84 -2.05 -11.33
CA GLU A 146 -24.57 -2.76 -11.39
C GLU A 146 -24.45 -3.83 -10.29
N TYR A 147 -24.93 -3.52 -9.08
CA TYR A 147 -24.65 -4.34 -7.89
C TYR A 147 -25.82 -5.18 -7.41
N ALA A 148 -27.05 -4.91 -7.87
CA ALA A 148 -28.20 -5.68 -7.45
C ALA A 148 -28.10 -7.15 -7.88
N SER A 149 -27.54 -7.47 -9.04
CA SER A 149 -27.37 -8.87 -9.48
C SER A 149 -26.35 -9.65 -8.65
N VAL A 150 -25.38 -8.97 -8.04
CA VAL A 150 -24.24 -9.58 -7.35
C VAL A 150 -24.49 -9.71 -5.84
N TYR A 151 -25.17 -8.74 -5.24
CA TYR A 151 -25.26 -8.59 -3.78
C TYR A 151 -26.68 -8.65 -3.23
N ARG A 152 -27.63 -9.22 -3.98
CA ARG A 152 -28.99 -9.45 -3.48
C ARG A 152 -28.99 -10.47 -2.33
N PRO A 153 -29.66 -10.17 -1.20
CA PRO A 153 -29.82 -11.14 -0.11
C PRO A 153 -30.71 -12.32 -0.52
N ASP A 154 -31.71 -12.08 -1.38
CA ASP A 154 -32.61 -13.08 -1.94
C ASP A 154 -33.11 -12.66 -3.34
N ALA A 155 -33.76 -13.58 -4.04
CA ALA A 155 -34.24 -13.36 -5.42
C ALA A 155 -35.35 -12.29 -5.54
N SER A 156 -36.05 -12.00 -4.44
CA SER A 156 -37.13 -11.01 -4.39
C SER A 156 -36.64 -9.59 -4.06
N SER A 157 -35.45 -9.47 -3.46
CA SER A 157 -34.86 -8.17 -3.14
C SER A 157 -34.49 -7.40 -4.39
N THR A 158 -34.85 -6.11 -4.40
CA THR A 158 -34.47 -5.17 -5.46
C THR A 158 -33.19 -4.42 -5.16
N LEU A 159 -32.67 -4.53 -3.92
CA LEU A 159 -31.49 -3.82 -3.44
C LEU A 159 -30.38 -4.80 -3.02
N PRO A 160 -29.11 -4.45 -3.24
CA PRO A 160 -27.98 -5.03 -2.54
C PRO A 160 -28.18 -5.04 -1.02
N TYR A 161 -27.71 -6.08 -0.32
CA TYR A 161 -27.88 -6.22 1.13
C TYR A 161 -27.29 -5.06 1.94
N PHE A 162 -26.31 -4.36 1.38
CA PHE A 162 -25.63 -3.21 1.99
C PHE A 162 -26.32 -1.85 1.73
N LEU A 163 -27.46 -1.84 1.03
CA LEU A 163 -28.23 -0.64 0.73
C LEU A 163 -29.58 -0.66 1.46
N VAL A 164 -30.00 0.52 1.91
CA VAL A 164 -31.32 0.76 2.50
C VAL A 164 -32.00 1.91 1.78
N ARG A 165 -33.31 1.75 1.52
CA ARG A 165 -34.14 2.82 0.99
C ARG A 165 -34.66 3.68 2.14
N THR A 166 -34.49 4.98 2.03
CA THR A 166 -34.97 5.98 2.98
C THR A 166 -35.88 6.99 2.27
N ALA A 167 -36.45 7.95 3.01
CA ALA A 167 -37.23 9.03 2.41
C ALA A 167 -36.39 9.95 1.49
N THR A 168 -35.08 10.02 1.69
CA THR A 168 -34.16 10.93 0.98
C THR A 168 -33.40 10.28 -0.17
N GLY A 169 -33.54 8.96 -0.37
CA GLY A 169 -32.83 8.22 -1.40
C GLY A 169 -32.39 6.83 -0.93
N VAL A 170 -31.42 6.27 -1.65
CA VAL A 170 -30.83 4.96 -1.33
C VAL A 170 -29.46 5.17 -0.72
N HIS A 171 -29.22 4.66 0.49
CA HIS A 171 -27.99 4.89 1.23
C HIS A 171 -27.37 3.59 1.70
N SER A 172 -26.11 3.64 2.15
CA SER A 172 -25.50 2.50 2.81
C SER A 172 -26.18 2.19 4.15
N SER A 173 -26.38 0.91 4.45
CA SER A 173 -26.76 0.44 5.78
C SER A 173 -25.59 0.38 6.77
N TYR A 174 -24.35 0.58 6.31
CA TYR A 174 -23.14 0.53 7.13
C TYR A 174 -22.74 1.93 7.63
N PRO A 175 -22.17 2.03 8.84
CA PRO A 175 -21.62 3.29 9.33
C PRO A 175 -20.48 3.76 8.42
N SER A 176 -20.43 5.06 8.15
CA SER A 176 -19.57 5.64 7.11
C SER A 176 -18.07 5.60 7.42
N GLY A 177 -17.61 5.12 8.59
CA GLY A 177 -16.28 5.42 9.16
C GLY A 177 -15.05 5.34 8.23
N MET A 178 -15.02 4.43 7.24
CA MET A 178 -13.89 4.29 6.32
C MET A 178 -13.98 5.18 5.06
N PHE A 179 -15.07 5.92 4.86
CA PHE A 179 -15.29 6.74 3.66
C PHE A 179 -14.24 7.84 3.49
N LEU A 180 -13.70 8.37 4.59
CA LEU A 180 -12.65 9.39 4.56
C LEU A 180 -11.37 8.89 3.86
N PHE A 181 -11.10 7.57 3.88
CA PHE A 181 -9.97 6.99 3.16
C PHE A 181 -10.28 6.76 1.68
N ALA A 182 -11.56 6.59 1.32
CA ALA A 182 -11.97 6.37 -0.06
C ALA A 182 -12.18 7.67 -0.86
N VAL A 183 -12.55 8.77 -0.21
CA VAL A 183 -12.77 10.07 -0.88
C VAL A 183 -11.54 10.58 -1.64
N PRO A 184 -10.31 10.58 -1.07
CA PRO A 184 -9.12 10.98 -1.82
C PRO A 184 -8.87 10.10 -3.05
N SER A 185 -9.09 8.79 -2.93
CA SER A 185 -8.95 7.87 -4.07
C SER A 185 -9.99 8.15 -5.17
N ALA A 186 -11.25 8.38 -4.81
CA ALA A 186 -12.30 8.74 -5.77
C ALA A 186 -12.03 10.08 -6.45
N ALA A 187 -11.57 11.08 -5.70
CA ALA A 187 -11.19 12.39 -6.22
C ALA A 187 -10.03 12.29 -7.21
N LEU A 188 -8.97 11.55 -6.87
CA LEU A 188 -7.84 11.34 -7.78
C LEU A 188 -8.25 10.55 -9.03
N ALA A 189 -9.07 9.51 -8.89
CA ALA A 189 -9.57 8.75 -10.02
C ALA A 189 -10.40 9.65 -10.97
N ARG A 190 -11.30 10.48 -10.42
CA ARG A 190 -12.09 11.48 -11.16
C ARG A 190 -11.20 12.48 -11.89
N LEU A 191 -10.21 13.05 -11.20
CA LEU A 191 -9.24 14.00 -11.78
C LEU A 191 -8.44 13.39 -12.93
N LEU A 192 -8.17 12.09 -12.88
CA LEU A 192 -7.48 11.33 -13.93
C LEU A 192 -8.44 10.79 -15.01
N GLY A 193 -9.70 11.22 -15.01
CA GLY A 193 -10.69 10.86 -16.03
C GLY A 193 -11.22 9.43 -15.92
N ALA A 194 -11.26 8.86 -14.72
CA ALA A 194 -11.98 7.62 -14.46
C ALA A 194 -13.50 7.86 -14.40
N ASP A 195 -14.27 6.94 -14.97
CA ASP A 195 -15.71 6.93 -14.79
C ASP A 195 -16.07 6.26 -13.47
N LEU A 196 -16.42 7.08 -12.48
CA LEU A 196 -16.83 6.61 -11.15
C LEU A 196 -18.17 5.84 -11.18
N SER A 197 -18.92 5.82 -12.29
CA SER A 197 -20.12 4.97 -12.43
C SER A 197 -19.77 3.50 -12.70
N SER A 198 -18.57 3.25 -13.22
CA SER A 198 -18.17 1.93 -13.72
C SER A 198 -17.90 0.96 -12.57
N GLY A 199 -18.56 -0.20 -12.58
CA GLY A 199 -18.34 -1.24 -11.58
C GLY A 199 -16.88 -1.67 -11.47
N GLY A 200 -16.19 -1.80 -12.61
CA GLY A 200 -14.77 -2.15 -12.65
C GLY A 200 -13.85 -1.08 -12.04
N VAL A 201 -14.19 0.21 -12.13
CA VAL A 201 -13.44 1.29 -11.45
C VAL A 201 -13.66 1.18 -9.94
N GLN A 202 -14.90 0.95 -9.51
CA GLN A 202 -15.24 0.78 -8.10
C GLN A 202 -14.53 -0.43 -7.46
N ASP A 203 -14.49 -1.57 -8.14
CA ASP A 203 -13.78 -2.77 -7.67
C ASP A 203 -12.28 -2.52 -7.47
N ARG A 204 -11.65 -1.81 -8.42
CA ARG A 204 -10.22 -1.50 -8.36
C ARG A 204 -9.91 -0.45 -7.30
N MET A 205 -10.76 0.56 -7.17
CA MET A 205 -10.62 1.58 -6.15
C MET A 205 -10.75 0.97 -4.75
N GLU A 206 -11.74 0.10 -4.55
CA GLU A 206 -11.94 -0.63 -3.31
C GLU A 206 -10.74 -1.51 -2.97
N LYS A 207 -10.22 -2.28 -3.95
CA LYS A 207 -8.99 -3.04 -3.77
C LYS A 207 -7.83 -2.13 -3.36
N GLY A 208 -7.69 -0.97 -3.99
CA GLY A 208 -6.67 0.03 -3.68
C GLY A 208 -6.74 0.51 -2.23
N VAL A 209 -7.90 1.04 -1.85
CA VAL A 209 -8.17 1.57 -0.50
C VAL A 209 -7.99 0.48 0.56
N ALA A 210 -8.58 -0.70 0.35
CA ALA A 210 -8.48 -1.82 1.28
C ALA A 210 -7.03 -2.28 1.47
N SER A 211 -6.25 -2.38 0.39
CA SER A 211 -4.84 -2.81 0.45
C SER A 211 -3.99 -1.83 1.26
N TRP A 212 -4.13 -0.53 1.01
CA TRP A 212 -3.33 0.48 1.71
C TRP A 212 -3.77 0.66 3.16
N LEU A 213 -5.07 0.55 3.45
CA LEU A 213 -5.57 0.61 4.82
C LEU A 213 -5.13 -0.61 5.63
N ALA A 214 -5.23 -1.82 5.05
CA ALA A 214 -4.71 -3.04 5.69
C ALA A 214 -3.20 -2.92 5.98
N ALA A 215 -2.43 -2.41 5.02
CA ALA A 215 -1.01 -2.17 5.20
C ALA A 215 -0.71 -1.12 6.28
N ALA A 216 -1.50 -0.05 6.37
CA ALA A 216 -1.37 0.96 7.41
C ALA A 216 -1.69 0.39 8.80
N CYS A 217 -2.74 -0.43 8.91
CA CYS A 217 -3.08 -1.15 10.14
C CYS A 217 -1.94 -2.10 10.56
N LEU A 218 -1.30 -2.81 9.63
CA LEU A 218 -0.11 -3.62 9.92
C LEU A 218 1.07 -2.78 10.40
N GLY A 219 1.29 -1.60 9.80
CA GLY A 219 2.31 -0.66 10.27
C GLY A 219 2.06 -0.17 11.70
N LEU A 220 0.80 0.15 12.04
CA LEU A 220 0.41 0.52 13.40
C LEU A 220 0.58 -0.65 14.37
N PHE A 221 0.15 -1.85 13.99
CA PHE A 221 0.36 -3.06 14.77
C PHE A 221 1.85 -3.29 15.03
N PHE A 222 2.70 -3.18 14.01
CA PHE A 222 4.14 -3.31 14.16
C PHE A 222 4.71 -2.32 15.17
N LEU A 223 4.31 -1.04 15.09
CA LEU A 223 4.74 -0.02 16.05
C LEU A 223 4.29 -0.34 17.48
N LEU A 224 3.05 -0.82 17.66
CA LEU A 224 2.56 -1.27 18.97
C LEU A 224 3.35 -2.49 19.46
N ALA A 225 3.64 -3.45 18.59
CA ALA A 225 4.44 -4.63 18.93
C ALA A 225 5.87 -4.23 19.34
N LEU A 226 6.48 -3.24 18.70
CA LEU A 226 7.79 -2.69 19.07
C LEU A 226 7.83 -2.10 20.49
N HIS A 227 6.68 -1.71 21.06
CA HIS A 227 6.63 -1.28 22.46
C HIS A 227 6.70 -2.46 23.45
N LEU A 228 6.35 -3.66 23.01
CA LEU A 228 6.18 -4.85 23.84
C LEU A 228 7.32 -5.85 23.69
N VAL A 229 7.89 -5.99 22.48
CA VAL A 229 8.91 -7.00 22.15
C VAL A 229 10.06 -6.38 21.35
N ASP A 230 11.13 -7.16 21.13
CA ASP A 230 12.23 -6.74 20.28
C ASP A 230 11.83 -6.61 18.80
N ALA A 231 12.65 -5.90 18.03
CA ALA A 231 12.37 -5.59 16.62
C ALA A 231 12.16 -6.83 15.74
N ALA A 232 12.92 -7.90 15.96
CA ALA A 232 12.80 -9.10 15.15
C ALA A 232 11.48 -9.84 15.46
N SER A 233 11.14 -9.97 16.75
CA SER A 233 9.87 -10.55 17.19
C SER A 233 8.67 -9.76 16.67
N ALA A 234 8.69 -8.42 16.77
CA ALA A 234 7.64 -7.56 16.24
C ALA A 234 7.46 -7.73 14.72
N ALA A 235 8.57 -7.85 13.97
CA ALA A 235 8.53 -8.07 12.53
C ALA A 235 7.94 -9.43 12.18
N TRP A 236 8.32 -10.50 12.89
CA TRP A 236 7.75 -11.83 12.70
C TRP A 236 6.26 -11.88 13.02
N MET A 237 5.83 -11.28 14.14
CA MET A 237 4.41 -11.19 14.50
C MET A 237 3.61 -10.45 13.41
N THR A 238 4.18 -9.35 12.88
CA THR A 238 3.54 -8.57 11.82
C THR A 238 3.47 -9.36 10.52
N LEU A 239 4.52 -10.10 10.17
CA LEU A 239 4.54 -10.95 8.98
C LEU A 239 3.49 -12.06 9.07
N LEU A 240 3.43 -12.77 10.21
CA LEU A 240 2.42 -13.80 10.46
C LEU A 240 1.00 -13.22 10.35
N LEU A 241 0.76 -12.06 10.97
CA LEU A 241 -0.54 -11.38 10.86
C LEU A 241 -0.87 -10.96 9.43
N ALA A 242 0.13 -10.55 8.64
CA ALA A 242 -0.06 -10.14 7.25
C ALA A 242 -0.40 -11.32 6.33
N THR A 243 0.09 -12.53 6.65
CA THR A 243 -0.13 -13.74 5.85
C THR A 243 -1.32 -14.57 6.31
N GLY A 244 -1.80 -14.37 7.54
CA GLY A 244 -2.76 -15.27 8.20
C GLY A 244 -2.14 -16.62 8.55
#